data_AF-A0A0A7GH10-F1
#
_entry.id   AF-A0A0A7GH10-F1
#
_cell.length_a   1.000
_cell.length_b   1.000
_cell.length_c   1.000
_cell.angle_alpha   90.00
_cell.angle_beta   90.00
_cell.angle_gamma   90.00
#
_symmetry.space_group_name_H-M   'P 1'
#
loop_
_entity.id
_entity.type
_entity.pdbx_description
1 polymer ?
#
loop_
_entity_poly.entity_id
_entity_poly.type
_entity_poly.pdbx_seq_one_letter_code
_entity_poly.pdbx_strand_id
1 'polypeptide(L)' 'MVSVEFDPDVNAMFIRFKKGKAVESEPLADNVIVDLDENGDVMGIEILLPKLAEEQREFVAKMVKAKV' A
#
# COMPACT_ATOMS: atom_id res chain seq x y z
N MET A 1 0.46 -8.69 14.78
CA MET A 1 0.10 -7.28 15.00
C MET A 1 -0.11 -6.68 13.63
N VAL A 2 -1.25 -6.02 13.43
CA VAL A 2 -1.60 -5.42 12.15
C VAL A 2 -0.74 -4.16 11.95
N SER A 3 -0.19 -3.96 10.75
CA SER A 3 0.56 -2.75 10.39
C SER A 3 0.01 -2.12 9.11
N VAL A 4 0.23 -0.81 8.97
CA VAL A 4 0.02 -0.07 7.74
C VAL A 4 1.34 0.61 7.39
N GLU A 5 1.84 0.35 6.20
CA GLU A 5 3.12 0.85 5.69
C GLU A 5 2.88 1.53 4.35
N PHE A 6 3.58 2.64 4.09
CA PHE A 6 3.57 3.30 2.79
C PHE A 6 4.97 3.19 2.18
N ASP A 7 5.01 2.68 0.95
CA ASP A 7 6.23 2.63 0.15
C ASP A 7 6.17 3.73 -0.93
N PRO A 8 6.97 4.81 -0.78
CA PRO A 8 6.97 5.91 -1.73
C PRO A 8 7.57 5.53 -3.10
N ASP A 9 8.42 4.50 -3.18
CA ASP A 9 9.11 4.13 -4.42
C ASP A 9 8.14 3.46 -5.40
N VAL A 10 7.22 2.63 -4.88
CA VAL A 10 6.15 2.01 -5.67
C VAL A 10 4.81 2.74 -5.59
N ASN A 11 4.72 3.79 -4.77
CA ASN A 11 3.49 4.55 -4.51
C ASN A 11 2.33 3.65 -4.08
N ALA A 12 2.60 2.77 -3.10
CA ALA A 12 1.65 1.78 -2.63
C ALA A 12 1.53 1.79 -1.11
N MET A 13 0.35 1.46 -0.61
CA MET A 13 0.07 1.28 0.80
C MET A 13 -0.15 -0.20 1.09
N PHE A 14 0.59 -0.74 2.04
CA PHE A 14 0.48 -2.12 2.50
C PHE A 14 -0.25 -2.17 3.84
N ILE A 15 -1.31 -2.98 3.90
CA ILE A 15 -2.00 -3.34 5.13
C ILE A 15 -1.65 -4.80 5.44
N ARG A 16 -0.82 -5.06 6.45
CA ARG A 16 -0.39 -6.41 6.82
C ARG A 16 -1.16 -6.92 8.02
N PHE A 17 -1.77 -8.10 7.94
CA PHE A 17 -2.53 -8.70 9.04
C PHE A 17 -1.68 -9.68 9.86
N LYS A 18 -0.80 -10.44 9.19
CA LYS A 18 0.12 -11.41 9.79
C LYS A 18 1.55 -11.20 9.31
N LYS A 19 2.51 -11.67 10.11
CA LYS A 19 3.94 -11.67 9.78
C LYS A 19 4.26 -12.91 8.96
N GLY A 20 5.22 -12.81 8.05
CA GLY A 20 5.65 -13.91 7.17
C GLY A 20 5.94 -13.39 5.77
N LYS A 21 6.22 -14.31 4.85
CA LYS A 21 6.49 -14.00 3.45
C LYS A 21 5.29 -14.42 2.60
N ALA A 22 4.80 -13.52 1.77
CA ALA A 22 3.84 -13.86 0.73
C ALA A 22 4.48 -14.81 -0.27
N VAL A 23 3.78 -15.88 -0.65
CA VAL A 23 4.22 -16.81 -1.70
C VAL A 23 3.54 -16.52 -3.03
N GLU A 24 2.38 -15.86 -2.97
CA GLU A 24 1.56 -15.49 -4.11
C GLU A 24 0.88 -14.15 -3.84
N SER A 25 0.66 -13.38 -4.91
CA SER A 25 -0.05 -12.10 -4.87
C SER A 25 -1.04 -12.08 -6.03
N GLU A 26 -2.31 -11.83 -5.74
CA GLU A 26 -3.39 -11.83 -6.73
C GLU A 26 -4.06 -10.46 -6.86
N PRO A 27 -4.30 -9.96 -8.08
CA PRO A 27 -5.13 -8.78 -8.28
C PRO A 27 -6.58 -9.06 -7.87
N LEU A 28 -7.09 -8.32 -6.89
CA LEU A 28 -8.49 -8.36 -6.48
C LEU A 28 -9.33 -7.30 -7.20
N ALA A 29 -8.72 -6.16 -7.52
CA ALA A 29 -9.28 -5.08 -8.31
C ALA A 29 -8.16 -4.27 -8.98
N ASP A 30 -8.50 -3.31 -9.84
CA ASP A 30 -7.54 -2.52 -10.64
C ASP A 30 -6.34 -1.96 -9.86
N ASN A 31 -6.56 -1.59 -8.59
CA ASN A 31 -5.54 -1.01 -7.72
C ASN A 31 -5.40 -1.75 -6.38
N VAL A 32 -5.96 -2.95 -6.26
CA VAL A 32 -5.96 -3.74 -5.02
C VAL A 32 -5.42 -5.12 -5.30
N ILE A 33 -4.37 -5.49 -4.56
CA ILE A 33 -3.68 -6.77 -4.66
C ILE A 33 -3.75 -7.44 -3.28
N VAL A 34 -3.95 -8.75 -3.25
CA VAL A 34 -4.01 -9.55 -2.02
C VAL A 34 -2.81 -10.46 -1.98
N ASP A 35 -2.08 -10.44 -0.86
CA ASP A 35 -0.95 -11.33 -0.61
C ASP A 35 -1.42 -12.58 0.13
N LEU A 36 -1.03 -13.76 -0.36
CA LEU A 36 -1.39 -15.07 0.17
C LEU A 36 -0.14 -15.79 0.70
N ASP A 37 -0.33 -16.63 1.73
CA ASP A 37 0.69 -17.58 2.16
C ASP A 37 0.55 -18.95 1.49
N GLU A 38 1.42 -19.89 1.88
CA GLU A 38 1.44 -21.26 1.34
C GLU A 38 0.15 -22.06 1.54
N ASN A 39 -0.73 -21.62 2.45
CA ASN A 39 -2.02 -22.26 2.71
C ASN A 39 -3.18 -21.54 1.99
N GLY A 40 -2.90 -20.46 1.25
CA GLY A 40 -3.92 -19.62 0.62
C GLY A 40 -4.58 -18.63 1.58
N ASP A 41 -4.04 -18.44 2.78
CA ASP A 41 -4.60 -17.52 3.77
C ASP A 41 -4.08 -16.09 3.54
N VAL A 42 -4.98 -15.10 3.57
CA VAL A 42 -4.66 -13.68 3.34
C VAL A 42 -3.66 -13.15 4.38
N MET A 43 -2.49 -12.73 3.90
CA MET A 43 -1.41 -12.12 4.67
C MET A 43 -1.56 -10.60 4.79
N GLY A 44 -2.02 -9.97 3.72
CA GLY A 44 -2.14 -8.52 3.62
C GLY A 44 -2.79 -8.07 2.32
N ILE A 45 -2.97 -6.76 2.22
CA ILE A 45 -3.51 -6.08 1.04
C ILE A 45 -2.52 -4.99 0.65
N GLU A 46 -2.19 -4.95 -0.64
CA GLU A 46 -1.47 -3.85 -1.25
C GLU A 46 -2.46 -3.00 -2.06
N ILE A 47 -2.42 -1.69 -1.82
CA ILE A 47 -3.24 -0.71 -2.53
C ILE A 47 -2.31 0.22 -3.30
N LEU A 48 -2.35 0.12 -4.63
CA LEU A 48 -1.65 1.04 -5.51
C LEU A 48 -2.34 2.40 -5.47
N LEU A 49 -1.60 3.44 -5.13
CA LEU A 49 -2.13 4.79 -5.06
C LEU A 49 -2.09 5.44 -6.45
N PRO A 50 -3.03 6.35 -6.75
CA PRO A 50 -2.98 7.11 -7.98
C PRO A 50 -1.67 7.88 -8.07
N LYS A 51 -1.10 7.96 -9.28
CA LYS A 51 -0.03 8.91 -9.55
C LYS A 51 -0.62 10.31 -9.41
N LEU A 52 -0.29 10.98 -8.30
CA LEU A 52 -0.68 12.37 -8.11
C LEU A 52 -0.11 13.20 -9.27
N ALA A 53 -0.98 14.00 -9.90
CA ALA A 53 -0.51 15.04 -10.79
C ALA A 53 0.38 16.01 -10.00
N GLU A 54 1.29 16.71 -10.69
CA GLU A 54 2.26 17.58 -10.05
C GLU A 54 1.61 18.63 -9.14
N GLU A 55 0.47 19.17 -9.55
CA GLU A 55 -0.36 20.11 -8.77
C GLU A 55 -0.86 19.50 -7.45
N GLN A 56 -1.23 18.22 -7.46
CA GLN A 56 -1.70 17.51 -6.27
C GLN A 56 -0.52 17.17 -5.34
N ARG A 57 0.66 16.87 -5.89
CA ARG A 57 1.89 16.67 -5.10
C ARG A 57 2.29 17.95 -4.38
N GLU A 58 2.27 19.09 -5.08
CA GLU A 58 2.55 20.39 -4.47
C GLU A 58 1.57 20.73 -3.34
N PHE A 59 0.28 20.45 -3.55
CA PHE A 59 -0.75 20.65 -2.52
C PHE A 59 -0.48 19.81 -1.27
N VAL A 60 -0.21 18.50 -1.44
CA VAL A 60 0.09 17.60 -0.31
C VAL A 60 1.38 18.04 0.41
N ALA A 61 2.44 18.39 -0.34
CA ALA A 61 3.70 18.86 0.24
C ALA A 61 3.54 20.14 1.09
N LYS A 62 2.71 21.09 0.63
CA LYS A 62 2.36 22.30 1.41
C LYS A 62 1.61 21.94 2.69
N MET A 63 0.66 21.00 2.63
CA MET A 63 -0.13 20.58 3.79
C MET A 63 0.70 19.83 4.85
N VAL A 64 1.67 19.00 4.44
CA VAL A 64 2.57 18.31 5.38
C VAL A 64 3.54 19.28 6.05
N LYS A 65 4.15 20.20 5.29
CA LYS A 65 5.06 21.23 5.84
C LYS A 65 4.37 22.21 6.79
N ALA A 66 3.08 22.49 6.58
CA ALA A 66 2.31 23.38 7.46
C ALA A 66 1.96 22.76 8.82
N LYS A 67 2.18 21.44 9.00
CA LYS A 67 1.93 20.72 10.25
C LYS A 67 3.19 20.50 11.11
N VAL A 68 4.36 21.03 10.70
CA VAL A 68 5.62 20.97 11.45
C VAL A 68 5.97 22.34 12.03
#